data_AF-A0A1Z5THJ3-F1
#
_entry.id   AF-A0A1Z5THJ3-F1
#
_cell.length_a   1.000
_cell.length_b   1.000
_cell.length_c   1.000
_cell.angle_alpha   90.00
_cell.angle_beta   90.00
_cell.angle_gamma   90.00
#
_symmetry.space_group_name_H-M   'P 1'
#
loop_
_entity.id
_entity.type
_entity.pdbx_description
1 polymer ?
#
loop_
_entity_poly.entity_id
_entity_poly.type
_entity_poly.pdbx_seq_one_letter_code
_entity_poly.pdbx_strand_id
1 'polypeptide(L)'
;MRASIAFAAFVAATASKAAAHLQNSTYYNPVVPGWHSDPSCTFVDDTFFCAFSTFLVAPGLPIYASKDLINWRLASHGWSRPDQIGLPNAARDVDWQQGGFFAPNLRYHDGRLWLTCTFVEVPWNASGEATLLGTVQSTSDPFDSAAWSDAIT
;
A
#
# COMPACT_ATOMS: atom_id res chain seq x y z
N MET A 1 35.87 5.46 -54.20
CA MET A 1 35.79 5.51 -52.72
C MET A 1 34.52 6.29 -52.38
N ARG A 2 33.32 5.69 -52.22
CA ARG A 2 32.74 4.97 -51.06
C ARG A 2 33.07 5.58 -49.68
N ALA A 3 32.00 6.06 -49.01
CA ALA A 3 31.75 6.22 -47.55
C ALA A 3 31.30 7.65 -47.18
N SER A 4 30.21 7.93 -46.46
CA SER A 4 29.14 7.10 -45.92
C SER A 4 27.93 7.98 -45.59
N ILE A 5 26.77 7.59 -46.12
CA ILE A 5 25.44 8.02 -45.67
C ILE A 5 25.23 7.36 -44.30
N ALA A 6 25.62 8.02 -43.21
CA ALA A 6 25.51 7.44 -41.86
C ALA A 6 25.10 8.45 -40.78
N PHE A 7 24.52 9.59 -41.16
CA PHE A 7 24.04 10.58 -40.18
C PHE A 7 22.50 10.67 -40.07
N ALA A 8 21.75 10.17 -41.07
CA ALA A 8 20.29 10.28 -41.09
C ALA A 8 19.55 9.15 -40.33
N ALA A 9 20.22 8.04 -40.00
CA ALA A 9 19.58 6.88 -39.36
C ALA A 9 19.45 7.01 -37.82
N PHE A 10 20.19 7.91 -37.18
CA PHE A 10 20.17 8.06 -35.72
C PHE A 10 19.02 8.94 -35.20
N VAL A 11 18.50 9.86 -36.03
CA VAL A 11 17.41 10.78 -35.66
C VAL A 11 16.02 10.13 -35.85
N ALA A 12 15.89 9.12 -36.72
CA ALA A 12 14.60 8.45 -36.95
C ALA A 12 14.20 7.48 -35.82
N ALA A 13 15.16 6.95 -35.06
CA ALA A 13 14.90 5.98 -33.99
C ALA A 13 14.32 6.62 -32.71
N THR A 14 14.50 7.92 -32.48
CA THR A 14 13.99 8.61 -31.30
C THR A 14 12.52 9.05 -31.45
N ALA A 15 12.07 9.31 -32.68
CA ALA A 15 10.69 9.74 -32.96
C ALA A 15 9.66 8.60 -32.80
N SER A 16 10.08 7.34 -32.97
CA SER A 16 9.17 6.18 -32.95
C SER A 16 8.60 5.86 -31.56
N LYS A 17 9.32 6.17 -30.47
CA LYS A 17 8.82 5.97 -29.10
C LYS A 17 7.73 6.97 -28.69
N ALA A 18 7.78 8.20 -29.21
CA ALA A 18 6.81 9.25 -28.86
C ALA A 18 5.43 9.00 -29.50
N ALA A 19 5.37 8.34 -30.66
CA ALA A 19 4.13 8.06 -31.38
C ALA A 19 3.30 6.91 -30.76
N ALA A 20 3.89 6.07 -29.90
CA ALA A 20 3.22 4.92 -29.29
C ALA A 20 2.15 5.31 -28.25
N HIS A 21 2.12 6.58 -27.81
CA HIS A 21 1.20 7.07 -26.78
C HIS A 21 -0.11 7.68 -27.29
N LEU A 22 -0.39 7.62 -28.60
CA LEU A 22 -1.59 8.23 -29.23
C LEU A 22 -2.81 7.30 -29.32
N GLN A 23 -2.84 6.19 -28.57
CA GLN A 23 -3.99 5.29 -28.53
C GLN A 23 -4.69 5.39 -27.17
N ASN A 24 -6.01 5.60 -27.18
CA ASN A 24 -6.81 5.53 -25.97
C ASN A 24 -6.73 4.11 -25.38
N SER A 25 -6.30 3.99 -24.12
CA SER A 25 -6.37 2.73 -23.36
C SER A 25 -7.69 2.66 -22.59
N THR A 26 -8.33 1.49 -22.60
CA THR A 26 -9.54 1.22 -21.81
C THR A 26 -9.27 0.15 -20.75
N TYR A 27 -10.03 0.18 -19.66
CA TYR A 27 -9.98 -0.84 -18.60
C TYR A 27 -11.39 -1.07 -18.05
N TYR A 28 -11.57 -2.15 -17.30
CA TYR A 28 -12.83 -2.49 -16.65
C TYR A 28 -12.75 -2.26 -15.14
N ASN A 29 -13.82 -1.69 -14.58
CA ASN A 29 -14.01 -1.60 -13.15
C ASN A 29 -14.76 -2.83 -12.59
N PRO A 30 -14.54 -3.20 -11.32
CA PRO A 30 -13.56 -2.61 -10.39
C PRO A 30 -12.12 -3.06 -10.67
N VAL A 31 -11.14 -2.15 -10.53
CA VAL A 31 -9.71 -2.46 -10.72
C VAL A 31 -9.11 -3.29 -9.57
N VAL A 32 -9.72 -3.20 -8.38
CA VAL A 32 -9.40 -4.07 -7.23
C VAL A 32 -10.73 -4.63 -6.70
N PRO A 33 -11.14 -5.84 -7.09
CA PRO A 33 -12.37 -6.45 -6.63
C PRO A 33 -12.24 -7.05 -5.22
N GLY A 34 -13.34 -7.05 -4.47
CA GLY A 34 -13.42 -7.71 -3.16
C GLY A 34 -13.34 -6.73 -2.00
N TRP A 35 -12.75 -7.18 -0.89
CA TRP A 35 -12.68 -6.43 0.36
C TRP A 35 -11.40 -5.60 0.42
N HIS A 36 -11.46 -4.42 -0.20
CA HIS A 36 -10.38 -3.46 -0.32
C HIS A 36 -10.86 -2.08 0.14
N SER A 37 -11.27 -2.01 1.40
CA SER A 37 -11.81 -0.82 2.05
C SER A 37 -10.72 0.21 2.38
N ASP A 38 -11.13 1.48 2.38
CA ASP A 38 -10.32 2.62 2.81
C ASP A 38 -8.95 2.76 2.12
N PRO A 39 -8.87 2.70 0.77
CA PRO A 39 -7.60 2.78 0.06
C PRO A 39 -6.84 4.08 0.36
N SER A 40 -5.58 3.94 0.76
CA SER A 40 -4.63 5.06 0.82
C SER A 40 -3.43 4.77 -0.05
N CYS A 41 -3.28 5.55 -1.12
CA CYS A 41 -2.29 5.30 -2.16
C CYS A 41 -1.21 6.39 -2.24
N THR A 42 -0.01 5.99 -2.67
CA THR A 42 1.11 6.88 -2.99
C THR A 42 1.93 6.32 -4.15
N PHE A 43 2.69 7.16 -4.85
CA PHE A 43 3.51 6.78 -6.00
C PHE A 43 4.98 6.99 -5.67
N VAL A 44 5.78 5.93 -5.82
CA VAL A 44 7.21 5.88 -5.48
C VAL A 44 7.94 5.10 -6.56
N ASP A 45 8.97 5.70 -7.16
CA ASP A 45 9.87 5.04 -8.12
C ASP A 45 9.14 4.17 -9.14
N ASP A 46 8.26 4.80 -9.93
CA ASP A 46 7.47 4.16 -10.99
C ASP A 46 6.44 3.14 -10.47
N THR A 47 6.14 3.10 -9.17
CA THR A 47 5.20 2.13 -8.58
C THR A 47 4.17 2.81 -7.69
N PHE A 48 2.90 2.52 -7.91
CA PHE A 48 1.82 2.87 -6.99
C PHE A 48 1.72 1.83 -5.89
N PHE A 49 1.69 2.28 -4.64
CA PHE A 49 1.40 1.45 -3.48
C PHE A 49 0.11 1.92 -2.84
N CYS A 50 -0.79 0.99 -2.50
CA CYS A 50 -2.03 1.28 -1.78
C CYS A 50 -2.16 0.39 -0.54
N ALA A 51 -2.44 0.99 0.61
CA ALA A 51 -2.82 0.29 1.84
C ALA A 51 -4.34 0.21 1.97
N PHE A 52 -4.84 -0.84 2.63
CA PHE A 52 -6.26 -1.06 2.90
C PHE A 52 -6.51 -1.44 4.36
N SER A 53 -7.72 -1.19 4.86
CA SER A 53 -8.14 -1.62 6.20
C SER A 53 -8.36 -3.13 6.28
N THR A 54 -8.18 -3.74 7.46
CA THR A 54 -8.34 -5.20 7.67
C THR A 54 -9.09 -5.59 8.93
N PHE A 55 -9.45 -4.62 9.77
CA PHE A 55 -10.09 -4.89 11.05
C PHE A 55 -9.25 -5.92 11.83
N LEU A 56 -9.86 -7.04 12.21
CA LEU A 56 -9.23 -8.10 13.01
C LEU A 56 -8.45 -9.14 12.18
N VAL A 57 -8.45 -9.05 10.85
CA VAL A 57 -7.81 -10.06 10.02
C VAL A 57 -6.29 -9.88 10.04
N ALA A 58 -5.60 -10.97 10.37
CA ALA A 58 -4.16 -11.11 10.35
C ALA A 58 -3.72 -12.08 9.24
N PRO A 59 -2.63 -11.81 8.50
CA PRO A 59 -1.85 -10.57 8.50
C PRO A 59 -2.68 -9.38 7.99
N GLY A 60 -2.46 -8.21 8.57
CA GLY A 60 -3.30 -7.01 8.40
C GLY A 60 -2.61 -5.92 7.59
N LEU A 61 -3.37 -4.87 7.28
CA LEU A 61 -2.90 -3.71 6.50
C LEU A 61 -2.17 -4.10 5.20
N PRO A 62 -2.82 -4.82 4.26
CA PRO A 62 -2.19 -5.27 3.03
C PRO A 62 -1.81 -4.07 2.18
N ILE A 63 -0.65 -4.18 1.55
CA ILE A 63 -0.07 -3.18 0.66
C ILE A 63 -0.07 -3.79 -0.73
N TYR A 64 -0.85 -3.22 -1.65
CA TYR A 64 -0.84 -3.62 -3.04
C TYR A 64 0.03 -2.70 -3.87
N ALA A 65 0.77 -3.27 -4.82
CA ALA A 65 1.59 -2.55 -5.78
C ALA A 65 0.98 -2.63 -7.20
N SER A 66 1.10 -1.54 -7.96
CA SER A 66 0.74 -1.48 -9.36
C SER A 66 1.66 -0.53 -10.13
N LYS A 67 1.89 -0.83 -11.41
CA LYS A 67 2.61 0.05 -12.35
C LYS A 67 1.67 0.94 -13.18
N ASP A 68 0.39 0.60 -13.21
CA ASP A 68 -0.57 1.15 -14.18
C ASP A 68 -1.93 1.54 -13.56
N LEU A 69 -2.07 1.44 -12.23
CA LEU A 69 -3.32 1.64 -11.46
C LEU A 69 -4.46 0.66 -11.82
N ILE A 70 -4.21 -0.33 -12.67
CA ILE A 70 -5.20 -1.29 -13.18
C ILE A 70 -4.89 -2.68 -12.66
N ASN A 71 -3.64 -3.12 -12.79
CA ASN A 71 -3.17 -4.43 -12.39
C ASN A 71 -2.49 -4.31 -11.03
N TRP A 72 -3.13 -4.85 -9.99
CA TRP A 72 -2.66 -4.79 -8.62
C TRP A 72 -2.19 -6.15 -8.13
N ARG A 73 -1.09 -6.18 -7.38
CA ARG A 73 -0.58 -7.39 -6.72
C ARG A 73 -0.28 -7.09 -5.26
N LEU A 74 -0.58 -8.03 -4.37
CA LEU A 74 -0.17 -7.93 -2.98
C LEU A 74 1.36 -7.89 -2.92
N ALA A 75 1.91 -6.85 -2.31
CA ALA A 75 3.34 -6.64 -2.13
C ALA A 75 3.78 -7.08 -0.73
N SER A 76 3.08 -6.62 0.31
CA SER A 76 3.38 -6.98 1.69
C SER A 76 2.17 -6.73 2.61
N HIS A 77 2.33 -7.00 3.89
CA HIS A 77 1.44 -6.60 4.96
C HIS A 77 2.19 -5.70 5.93
N GLY A 78 1.65 -4.50 6.21
CA GLY A 78 2.24 -3.57 7.18
C GLY A 78 2.24 -4.13 8.61
N TRP A 79 1.31 -5.04 8.88
CA TRP A 79 1.22 -5.78 10.13
C TRP A 79 1.15 -7.28 9.87
N SER A 80 2.24 -8.00 10.15
CA SER A 80 2.36 -9.42 9.81
C SER A 80 2.99 -10.27 10.90
N ARG A 81 3.68 -9.65 11.86
CA ARG A 81 4.39 -10.38 12.91
C ARG A 81 3.66 -10.35 14.25
N PRO A 82 3.60 -11.47 14.98
CA PRO A 82 3.00 -11.51 16.31
C PRO A 82 3.69 -10.64 17.35
N ASP A 83 4.98 -10.32 17.20
CA ASP A 83 5.73 -9.45 18.11
C ASP A 83 5.46 -7.95 17.90
N GLN A 84 4.99 -7.56 16.69
CA GLN A 84 4.38 -6.24 16.46
C GLN A 84 3.08 -6.07 17.29
N ILE A 85 2.57 -7.13 17.93
CA ILE A 85 1.59 -7.07 19.01
C ILE A 85 2.30 -6.61 20.29
N GLY A 86 2.89 -5.41 20.23
CA GLY A 86 3.26 -4.64 21.41
C GLY A 86 2.05 -3.97 22.06
N LEU A 87 0.84 -4.21 21.54
CA LEU A 87 -0.42 -3.68 22.06
C LEU A 87 -0.78 -4.45 23.34
N PRO A 88 -0.60 -3.89 24.53
CA PRO A 88 -0.99 -4.56 25.76
C PRO A 88 -2.52 -4.71 25.72
N ASN A 89 -3.01 -5.95 25.82
CA ASN A 89 -4.44 -6.33 25.86
C ASN A 89 -5.26 -6.09 24.57
N ALA A 90 -4.88 -5.14 23.71
CA ALA A 90 -5.73 -4.68 22.61
C ALA A 90 -6.02 -5.64 21.47
N ALA A 91 -5.13 -6.58 21.19
CA ALA A 91 -5.34 -7.56 20.11
C ALA A 91 -5.71 -8.96 20.64
N ARG A 92 -5.56 -9.21 21.94
CA ARG A 92 -5.71 -10.56 22.53
C ARG A 92 -7.09 -10.81 23.11
N ASP A 93 -7.76 -9.76 23.60
CA ASP A 93 -9.06 -9.84 24.25
C ASP A 93 -10.18 -9.13 23.47
N VAL A 94 -10.02 -8.98 22.14
CA VAL A 94 -11.09 -8.42 21.30
C VAL A 94 -12.19 -9.45 21.12
N ASP A 95 -13.23 -9.36 21.95
CA ASP A 95 -14.45 -10.16 21.84
C ASP A 95 -15.49 -9.55 20.89
N TRP A 96 -15.18 -8.38 20.33
CA TRP A 96 -16.04 -7.59 19.45
C TRP A 96 -15.61 -7.65 17.98
N GLN A 97 -16.51 -8.07 17.11
CA GLN A 97 -16.23 -8.29 15.68
C GLN A 97 -15.88 -7.00 14.89
N GLN A 98 -16.06 -5.81 15.48
CA GLN A 98 -15.85 -4.51 14.82
C GLN A 98 -14.53 -3.82 15.22
N GLY A 99 -13.62 -4.49 15.92
CA GLY A 99 -12.32 -3.93 16.29
C GLY A 99 -11.24 -4.03 15.20
N GLY A 100 -10.01 -3.66 15.56
CA GLY A 100 -8.81 -3.84 14.73
C GLY A 100 -8.44 -2.63 13.87
N PHE A 101 -7.76 -2.84 12.75
CA PHE A 101 -7.24 -1.75 11.90
C PHE A 101 -8.29 -1.18 10.93
N PHE A 102 -8.60 0.11 11.11
CA PHE A 102 -9.54 0.87 10.28
C PHE A 102 -8.78 1.58 9.14
N ALA A 103 -9.24 2.76 8.70
CA ALA A 103 -8.71 3.47 7.55
C ALA A 103 -7.20 3.80 7.70
N PRO A 104 -6.32 3.21 6.87
CA PRO A 104 -4.90 3.53 6.89
C PRO A 104 -4.60 4.84 6.14
N ASN A 105 -3.43 5.41 6.42
CA ASN A 105 -2.81 6.45 5.62
C ASN A 105 -1.39 6.03 5.21
N LEU A 106 -1.11 6.01 3.91
CA LEU A 106 0.19 5.61 3.37
C LEU A 106 0.85 6.80 2.66
N ARG A 107 2.04 7.19 3.13
CA ARG A 107 2.81 8.31 2.57
C ARG A 107 4.28 7.95 2.41
N TYR A 108 4.90 8.46 1.35
CA TYR A 108 6.34 8.32 1.14
C TYR A 108 7.07 9.58 1.61
N HIS A 109 8.11 9.42 2.40
CA HIS A 109 8.97 10.50 2.86
C HIS A 109 10.34 9.94 3.27
N ASP A 110 11.42 10.62 2.84
CA ASP A 110 12.81 10.32 3.19
C ASP A 110 13.21 8.85 2.99
N GLY A 111 12.95 8.32 1.78
CA GLY A 111 13.36 6.96 1.42
C GLY A 111 12.48 5.85 2.01
N ARG A 112 11.38 6.20 2.68
CA ARG A 112 10.51 5.25 3.40
C ARG A 112 9.05 5.45 3.08
N LEU A 113 8.31 4.35 3.08
CA LEU A 113 6.86 4.40 3.27
C LEU A 113 6.55 4.49 4.76
N TRP A 114 5.65 5.39 5.10
CA TRP A 114 5.07 5.62 6.40
C TRP A 114 3.60 5.22 6.34
N LEU A 115 3.22 4.33 7.25
CA LEU A 115 1.86 3.83 7.41
C LEU A 115 1.36 4.25 8.78
N THR A 116 0.29 5.05 8.80
CA THR A 116 -0.42 5.37 10.03
C THR A 116 -1.80 4.76 9.99
N CYS A 117 -2.28 4.23 11.11
CA CYS A 117 -3.63 3.68 11.19
C CYS A 117 -4.18 3.83 12.60
N THR A 118 -5.50 3.77 12.75
CA THR A 118 -6.13 3.63 14.06
C THR A 118 -6.49 2.17 14.26
N PHE A 119 -5.96 1.58 15.33
CA PHE A 119 -6.42 0.32 15.87
C PHE A 119 -7.53 0.60 16.88
N VAL A 120 -8.72 0.06 16.61
CA VAL A 120 -9.91 0.25 17.44
C VAL A 120 -10.05 -0.95 18.37
N GLU A 121 -9.83 -0.71 19.67
CA GLU A 121 -10.06 -1.69 20.73
C GLU A 121 -11.33 -1.30 21.48
N VAL A 122 -12.30 -2.20 21.51
CA VAL A 122 -13.56 -1.96 22.24
C VAL A 122 -13.95 -3.26 22.91
N PRO A 123 -14.08 -3.31 24.24
CA PRO A 123 -15.29 -3.83 24.80
C PRO A 123 -16.32 -2.70 24.65
N TRP A 124 -17.44 -2.93 23.97
CA TRP A 124 -18.60 -2.05 24.16
C TRP A 124 -19.07 -2.30 25.59
N ASN A 125 -18.36 -1.72 26.55
CA ASN A 125 -18.80 -1.71 27.93
C ASN A 125 -20.10 -0.90 27.99
N ALA A 126 -20.88 -1.05 29.04
CA ALA A 126 -22.18 -0.39 29.17
C ALA A 126 -22.12 1.15 29.06
N SER A 127 -20.91 1.74 29.10
CA SER A 127 -20.61 3.17 28.89
C SER A 127 -20.42 3.59 27.43
N GLY A 128 -20.24 2.67 26.47
CA GLY A 128 -20.16 2.98 25.03
C GLY A 128 -18.86 3.67 24.58
N GLU A 129 -17.76 3.50 25.33
CA GLU A 129 -16.47 4.13 25.01
C GLU A 129 -15.51 3.15 24.33
N ALA A 130 -15.00 3.54 23.14
CA ALA A 130 -13.97 2.82 22.41
C ALA A 130 -12.58 3.32 22.80
N THR A 131 -11.61 2.41 22.98
CA THR A 131 -10.19 2.75 23.05
C THR A 131 -9.64 2.84 21.63
N LEU A 132 -9.11 4.00 21.28
CA LEU A 132 -8.51 4.25 19.98
C LEU A 132 -7.00 4.34 20.15
N LEU A 133 -6.29 3.46 19.46
CA LEU A 133 -4.84 3.45 19.46
C LEU A 133 -4.31 3.86 18.09
N GLY A 134 -3.65 5.01 18.02
CA GLY A 134 -2.92 5.40 16.82
C GLY A 134 -1.68 4.55 16.67
N THR A 135 -1.39 4.09 15.46
CA THR A 135 -0.16 3.38 15.13
C THR A 135 0.59 4.10 14.03
N VAL A 136 1.92 4.11 14.14
CA VAL A 136 2.84 4.58 13.09
C VAL A 136 3.88 3.50 12.84
N GLN A 137 4.01 3.09 11.59
CA GLN A 137 4.98 2.10 11.12
C GLN A 137 5.68 2.62 9.86
N SER A 138 6.88 2.12 9.57
CA SER A 138 7.57 2.44 8.33
C SER A 138 8.33 1.27 7.75
N THR A 139 8.58 1.31 6.44
CA THR A 139 9.46 0.39 5.74
C THR A 139 10.27 1.12 4.66
N SER A 140 11.49 0.66 4.42
CA SER A 140 12.27 1.00 3.22
C SER A 140 12.13 -0.05 2.10
N ASP A 141 11.56 -1.21 2.40
CA ASP A 141 11.25 -2.27 1.44
C ASP A 141 9.75 -2.63 1.52
N PRO A 142 8.91 -2.07 0.63
CA PRO A 142 7.47 -2.32 0.65
C PRO A 142 7.08 -3.70 0.11
N PHE A 143 8.02 -4.50 -0.38
CA PHE A 143 7.78 -5.86 -0.89
C PHE A 143 8.10 -6.95 0.12
N ASP A 144 8.63 -6.59 1.29
CA ASP A 144 8.89 -7.53 2.38
C ASP A 144 8.06 -7.16 3.61
N SER A 145 7.20 -8.09 4.04
CA SER A 145 6.37 -7.90 5.24
C SER A 145 7.21 -7.85 6.52
N ALA A 146 8.39 -8.48 6.53
CA ALA A 146 9.32 -8.44 7.66
C ALA A 146 10.06 -7.10 7.78
N ALA A 147 10.14 -6.31 6.71
CA ALA A 147 10.86 -5.03 6.68
C ALA A 147 10.11 -3.88 7.37
N TRP A 148 8.82 -4.08 7.70
CA TRP A 148 8.03 -3.11 8.45
C TRP A 148 8.52 -3.00 9.90
N SER A 149 8.71 -1.77 10.37
CA SER A 149 9.07 -1.48 11.76
C SER A 149 7.99 -1.97 12.73
N ASP A 150 8.35 -2.03 14.00
CA ASP A 150 7.35 -2.12 15.05
C ASP A 150 6.49 -0.84 15.05
N ALA A 151 5.26 -0.95 15.55
CA ALA A 151 4.37 0.18 15.67
C ALA A 151 4.83 1.09 16.81
N ILE A 152 4.86 2.39 16.55
CA ILE A 152 4.91 3.43 17.57
C ILE A 152 3.47 3.86 17.83
N THR A 153 3.08 3.93 19.11
CA THR A 153 1.70 4.22 19.54
C THR A 153 1.65 5.35 20.56
#